data_AF-A0A9P5YUV7-F1
#
_entry.id   AF-A0A9P5YUV7-F1
#
_cell.length_a   1.000
_cell.length_b   1.000
_cell.length_c   1.000
_cell.angle_alpha   90.00
_cell.angle_beta   90.00
_cell.angle_gamma   90.00
#
_symmetry.space_group_name_H-M   'P 1'
#
loop_
_entity.id
_entity.type
_entity.pdbx_description
1 polymer ?
#
loop_
_entity_poly.entity_id
_entity_poly.type
_entity_poly.pdbx_seq_one_letter_code
_entity_poly.pdbx_strand_id
1 'polypeptide(L)'
;MLSKVTISPPPLIFLNTLYHFQETYELVEDVKKRYNVPVNVFKSEGCETVKDFEAKYGERHWETDEKNYDYVVKVRKKPVQRAYKQFNVQSVITGRRASQGGARASIQLLEVDATGLLKLYLLFAWNFAMVEWYITENNL
;
A
#
# COMPACT_ATOMS: atom_id res chain seq x y z
N MET A 1 -1.97 3.60 -16.17
CA MET A 1 -1.61 2.30 -16.78
C MET A 1 -2.77 1.29 -16.72
N LEU A 2 -3.27 0.88 -15.55
CA LEU A 2 -4.46 -0.02 -15.48
C LEU A 2 -5.77 0.68 -15.90
N SER A 3 -5.96 1.92 -15.47
CA SER A 3 -7.10 2.77 -15.90
C SER A 3 -7.16 3.04 -17.40
N LYS A 4 -6.05 2.82 -18.13
CA LYS A 4 -5.99 2.96 -19.60
C LYS A 4 -6.30 1.64 -20.32
N VAL A 5 -6.32 0.51 -19.60
CA VAL A 5 -6.40 -0.84 -20.17
C VAL A 5 -7.72 -1.54 -19.80
N THR A 6 -8.39 -1.13 -18.73
CA THR A 6 -9.68 -1.69 -18.32
C THR A 6 -10.67 -0.61 -17.89
N ILE A 7 -11.95 -0.81 -18.22
CA ILE A 7 -13.09 0.01 -17.79
C ILE A 7 -13.46 -0.28 -16.33
N SER A 8 -13.09 -1.46 -15.82
CA SER A 8 -13.29 -1.88 -14.43
C SER A 8 -11.93 -2.12 -13.78
N PRO A 9 -11.26 -1.07 -13.28
CA PRO A 9 -9.98 -1.23 -12.59
C PRO A 9 -10.16 -2.01 -11.28
N PRO A 10 -9.14 -2.78 -10.84
CA PRO A 10 -9.19 -3.47 -9.57
C PRO A 10 -9.32 -2.48 -8.39
N PRO A 11 -9.92 -2.90 -7.26
CA PRO A 11 -10.08 -2.03 -6.10
C PRO A 11 -8.72 -1.59 -5.56
N LEU A 12 -8.57 -0.28 -5.31
CA LEU A 12 -7.35 0.24 -4.70
C LEU A 12 -7.47 0.17 -3.18
N ILE A 13 -6.42 -0.33 -2.53
CA ILE A 13 -6.35 -0.46 -1.07
C ILE A 13 -5.26 0.50 -0.58
N PHE A 14 -5.63 1.41 0.31
CA PHE A 14 -4.71 2.29 1.01
C PHE A 14 -4.70 1.94 2.50
N LEU A 15 -3.52 1.62 3.03
CA LEU A 15 -3.34 1.34 4.45
C LEU A 15 -2.98 2.64 5.15
N ASN A 16 -3.89 3.16 5.94
CA ASN A 16 -3.65 4.36 6.73
C ASN A 16 -3.11 3.98 8.11
N THR A 17 -1.82 4.24 8.32
CA THR A 17 -1.11 4.01 9.59
C THR A 17 -1.32 5.12 10.61
N LEU A 18 -2.11 6.14 10.28
CA LEU A 18 -2.40 7.36 11.04
C LEU A 18 -1.23 8.35 11.10
N TYR A 19 0.00 7.90 10.85
CA TYR A 19 1.22 8.70 10.86
C TYR A 19 1.81 8.96 9.47
N HIS A 20 1.00 8.90 8.40
CA HIS A 20 1.46 9.35 7.08
C HIS A 20 1.65 10.87 7.05
N PHE A 21 2.56 11.33 6.18
CA PHE A 21 2.74 12.75 5.90
C PHE A 21 1.45 13.36 5.32
N GLN A 22 1.25 14.66 5.56
CA GLN A 22 0.05 15.36 5.09
C GLN A 22 -0.05 15.32 3.56
N GLU A 23 1.09 15.49 2.88
CA GLU A 23 1.26 15.40 1.43
C GLU A 23 0.84 14.03 0.89
N THR A 24 0.96 12.96 1.68
CA THR A 24 0.49 11.62 1.28
C THR A 24 -1.03 11.56 1.25
N TYR A 25 -1.72 12.20 2.20
CA TYR A 25 -3.18 12.25 2.19
C TYR A 25 -3.70 13.12 1.03
N GLU A 26 -3.04 14.24 0.76
CA GLU A 26 -3.36 15.11 -0.37
C GLU A 26 -3.21 14.36 -1.70
N LEU A 27 -2.09 13.63 -1.87
CA LEU A 27 -1.87 12.79 -3.05
C LEU A 27 -2.94 11.70 -3.21
N VAL A 28 -3.41 11.09 -2.12
CA VAL A 28 -4.50 10.10 -2.18
C VAL A 28 -5.79 10.72 -2.71
N GLU A 29 -6.13 11.94 -2.28
CA GLU A 29 -7.30 12.66 -2.79
C GLU A 29 -7.15 13.05 -4.26
N ASP A 30 -5.96 13.47 -4.68
CA ASP A 30 -5.69 13.79 -6.08
C ASP A 30 -5.75 12.55 -6.98
N VAL A 31 -5.26 11.41 -6.51
CA VAL A 31 -5.38 10.12 -7.20
C VAL A 31 -6.85 9.70 -7.34
N LYS A 32 -7.67 9.85 -6.28
CA LYS A 32 -9.12 9.57 -6.33
C LYS A 32 -9.80 10.41 -7.41
N LYS A 33 -9.54 11.72 -7.44
CA LYS A 33 -10.13 12.65 -8.41
C LYS A 33 -9.67 12.36 -9.84
N ARG A 34 -8.37 12.16 -10.03
CA ARG A 34 -7.77 12.00 -11.36
C ARG A 34 -8.19 10.71 -12.05
N TYR A 35 -8.24 9.60 -11.30
CA TYR A 35 -8.54 8.29 -11.87
C TYR A 35 -9.99 7.86 -11.67
N ASN A 36 -10.79 8.61 -10.92
CA ASN A 36 -12.17 8.31 -10.58
C ASN A 36 -12.36 6.87 -10.07
N VAL A 37 -11.43 6.42 -9.21
CA VAL A 37 -11.45 5.07 -8.62
C VAL A 37 -11.69 5.14 -7.12
N PRO A 38 -12.50 4.22 -6.56
CA PRO A 38 -12.68 4.16 -5.11
C PRO A 38 -11.40 3.66 -4.45
N VAL A 39 -10.77 4.52 -3.65
CA VAL A 39 -9.63 4.14 -2.80
C VAL A 39 -10.16 3.72 -1.43
N ASN A 40 -10.03 2.43 -1.14
CA ASN A 40 -10.51 1.81 0.08
C ASN A 40 -9.46 1.98 1.18
N VAL A 41 -9.78 2.81 2.16
CA VAL A 41 -8.88 3.14 3.26
C VAL A 41 -9.09 2.17 4.42
N PHE A 42 -8.03 1.47 4.82
CA PHE A 42 -8.04 0.57 5.96
C PHE A 42 -7.10 1.08 7.05
N LYS A 43 -7.64 1.22 8.26
CA LYS A 43 -6.93 1.67 9.46
C LYS A 43 -6.75 0.52 10.46
N SER A 44 -5.90 0.76 11.44
CA SER A 44 -5.77 -0.08 12.63
C SER A 44 -7.12 -0.19 13.36
N GLU A 45 -7.56 -1.41 13.64
CA GLU A 45 -8.83 -1.69 14.32
C GLU A 45 -8.99 -0.93 15.64
N GLY A 46 -10.04 -0.12 15.76
CA GLY A 46 -10.32 0.68 16.95
C GLY A 46 -9.40 1.90 17.14
N CYS A 47 -8.73 2.35 16.08
CA CYS A 47 -7.97 3.60 16.07
C CYS A 47 -8.39 4.39 14.81
N GLU A 48 -9.22 5.43 14.98
CA GLU A 48 -9.66 6.28 13.88
C GLU A 48 -8.74 7.50 13.71
N THR A 49 -8.17 7.96 14.82
CA THR A 49 -7.29 9.11 14.91
C THR A 49 -5.95 8.75 15.55
N VAL A 50 -4.95 9.63 15.35
CA VAL A 50 -3.65 9.54 16.04
C VAL A 50 -3.85 9.49 17.55
N LYS A 51 -4.75 10.31 18.10
CA LYS A 51 -5.07 10.31 19.54
C LYS A 51 -5.58 8.96 20.04
N ASP A 52 -6.42 8.26 19.27
CA ASP A 52 -6.90 6.92 19.64
C ASP A 52 -5.76 5.89 19.64
N PHE A 53 -4.78 6.07 18.75
CA PHE A 53 -3.61 5.21 18.70
C PHE A 53 -2.69 5.48 19.90
N GLU A 54 -2.41 6.74 20.20
CA GLU A 54 -1.55 7.16 21.31
C GLU A 54 -2.15 6.82 22.66
N ALA A 55 -3.47 6.93 22.82
CA ALA A 55 -4.16 6.50 24.04
C ALA A 55 -4.03 4.99 24.30
N LYS A 56 -3.85 4.18 23.24
CA LYS A 56 -3.80 2.72 23.33
C LYS A 56 -2.38 2.16 23.38
N TYR A 57 -1.43 2.82 22.72
CA TYR A 57 -0.07 2.31 22.51
C TYR A 57 1.02 3.25 23.03
N GLY A 58 0.66 4.47 23.44
CA GLY A 58 1.61 5.51 23.80
C GLY A 58 2.00 6.38 22.60
N GLU A 59 2.41 7.61 22.91
CA GLU A 59 3.02 8.50 21.92
C GLU A 59 4.34 7.91 21.41
N ARG A 60 4.60 8.09 20.12
CA ARG A 60 5.85 7.65 19.47
C ARG A 60 6.18 6.18 19.71
N HIS A 61 5.19 5.31 19.63
CA HIS A 61 5.35 3.86 19.85
C HIS A 61 6.46 3.22 18.99
N TRP A 62 6.81 3.83 17.85
CA TRP A 62 7.95 3.40 17.02
C TRP A 62 9.31 3.59 17.69
N GLU A 63 9.47 4.53 18.63
CA GLU A 63 10.70 4.75 19.41
C GLU A 63 10.84 3.71 20.53
N THR A 64 9.72 3.27 21.11
CA THR A 64 9.72 2.34 22.23
C THR A 64 9.77 0.88 21.79
N ASP A 65 9.05 0.52 20.73
CA ASP A 65 8.97 -0.86 20.22
C ASP A 65 8.65 -0.86 18.72
N GLU A 66 9.69 -0.65 17.91
CA GLU A 66 9.61 -0.60 16.44
C GLU A 66 8.91 -1.85 15.86
N LYS A 67 9.28 -3.05 16.34
CA LYS A 67 8.73 -4.31 15.83
C LYS A 67 7.24 -4.41 16.10
N ASN A 68 6.81 -4.01 17.29
CA ASN A 68 5.41 -4.03 17.67
C ASN A 68 4.62 -2.92 16.98
N TYR A 69 5.20 -1.73 16.81
CA TYR A 69 4.61 -0.68 15.99
C TYR A 69 4.32 -1.19 14.58
N ASP A 70 5.32 -1.75 13.91
CA ASP A 70 5.18 -2.33 12.57
C ASP A 70 4.14 -3.45 12.55
N TYR A 71 4.17 -4.32 13.56
CA TYR A 71 3.19 -5.38 13.70
C TYR A 71 1.76 -4.81 13.90
N VAL A 72 1.55 -3.80 14.73
CA VAL A 72 0.23 -3.24 15.03
C VAL A 72 -0.35 -2.48 13.83
N VAL A 73 0.45 -1.66 13.15
CA VAL A 73 -0.01 -0.85 12.02
C VAL A 73 -0.13 -1.65 10.73
N LYS A 74 0.64 -2.74 10.55
CA LYS A 74 0.65 -3.54 9.31
C LYS A 74 -0.01 -4.92 9.42
N VAL A 75 0.03 -5.60 10.59
CA VAL A 75 -0.24 -7.05 10.69
C VAL A 75 -1.30 -7.45 11.73
N ARG A 76 -1.11 -7.11 13.02
CA ARG A 76 -1.89 -7.59 14.17
C ARG A 76 -3.38 -7.22 14.09
N LYS A 77 -3.69 -6.05 13.56
CA LYS A 77 -5.07 -5.55 13.42
C LYS A 77 -5.66 -5.71 12.02
N LYS A 78 -5.05 -6.61 11.24
CA LYS A 78 -5.60 -7.14 9.99
C LYS A 78 -6.10 -6.10 8.98
N PRO A 79 -5.59 -4.86 8.83
CA PRO A 79 -6.16 -3.95 7.83
C PRO A 79 -6.01 -4.54 6.42
N VAL A 80 -4.84 -5.12 6.13
CA VAL A 80 -4.58 -5.87 4.89
C VAL A 80 -5.42 -7.13 4.79
N GLN A 81 -5.45 -7.96 5.83
CA GLN A 81 -6.22 -9.22 5.79
C GLN A 81 -7.73 -8.99 5.74
N ARG A 82 -8.24 -7.92 6.38
CA ARG A 82 -9.64 -7.47 6.29
C ARG A 82 -9.94 -6.97 4.89
N ALA A 83 -9.05 -6.18 4.29
CA ALA A 83 -9.19 -5.77 2.89
C ALA A 83 -9.25 -7.00 1.97
N TYR A 84 -8.34 -7.95 2.15
CA TYR A 84 -8.31 -9.17 1.33
C TYR A 84 -9.57 -10.02 1.51
N LYS A 85 -10.07 -10.17 2.75
CA LYS A 85 -11.32 -10.90 3.02
C LYS A 85 -12.54 -10.17 2.47
N GLN A 86 -12.63 -8.86 2.67
CA GLN A 86 -13.77 -8.04 2.24
C GLN A 86 -13.92 -8.05 0.71
N PHE A 87 -12.81 -8.02 -0.03
CA PHE A 87 -12.82 -8.02 -1.49
C PHE A 87 -12.57 -9.41 -2.10
N ASN A 88 -12.52 -10.48 -1.28
CA ASN A 88 -12.18 -11.84 -1.70
C ASN A 88 -10.95 -11.89 -2.63
N VAL A 89 -9.88 -11.21 -2.22
CA VAL A 89 -8.69 -10.95 -3.05
C VAL A 89 -7.89 -12.23 -3.21
N GLN A 90 -7.75 -12.67 -4.46
CA GLN A 90 -6.90 -13.82 -4.83
C GLN A 90 -5.51 -13.37 -5.31
N SER A 91 -5.41 -12.15 -5.82
CA SER A 91 -4.17 -11.57 -6.33
C SER A 91 -4.03 -10.10 -5.97
N VAL A 92 -2.79 -9.67 -5.73
CA VAL A 92 -2.43 -8.28 -5.42
C VAL A 92 -1.36 -7.78 -6.35
N ILE A 93 -1.55 -6.55 -6.83
CA ILE A 93 -0.56 -5.84 -7.63
C ILE A 93 0.20 -4.91 -6.69
N THR A 94 1.53 -4.97 -6.70
CA THR A 94 2.35 -4.07 -5.87
C THR A 94 3.42 -3.36 -6.71
N GLY A 95 3.82 -2.17 -6.26
CA GLY A 95 4.84 -1.34 -6.91
C GLY A 95 6.29 -1.68 -6.55
N ARG A 96 6.57 -2.89 -6.02
CA ARG A 96 7.94 -3.32 -5.70
C ARG A 96 8.75 -3.49 -6.99
N ARG A 97 10.02 -3.08 -6.95
CA ARG A 97 10.95 -3.17 -8.09
C ARG A 97 12.25 -3.83 -7.67
N ALA A 98 12.88 -4.57 -8.57
CA ALA A 98 14.18 -5.20 -8.33
C ALA A 98 15.25 -4.14 -7.98
N SER A 99 15.18 -2.99 -8.66
CA SER A 99 16.12 -1.88 -8.52
C SER A 99 16.14 -1.22 -7.14
N GLN A 100 15.20 -1.56 -6.24
CA GLN A 100 15.15 -1.03 -4.87
C GLN A 100 16.13 -1.73 -3.92
N GLY A 101 16.79 -2.81 -4.36
CA GLY A 101 17.86 -3.47 -3.62
C GLY A 101 17.43 -4.28 -2.39
N GLY A 102 18.42 -4.79 -1.65
CA GLY A 102 18.21 -5.65 -0.49
C GLY A 102 17.43 -6.93 -0.83
N ALA A 103 16.47 -7.30 0.03
CA ALA A 103 15.58 -8.43 -0.22
C ALA A 103 14.66 -8.25 -1.45
N ARG A 104 14.68 -7.08 -2.11
CA ARG A 104 13.91 -6.83 -3.35
C ARG A 104 14.69 -7.20 -4.61
N ALA A 105 16.01 -7.34 -4.55
CA ALA A 105 16.81 -7.72 -5.71
C ALA A 105 16.50 -9.15 -6.20
N SER A 106 16.07 -10.02 -5.29
CA SER A 106 15.77 -11.42 -5.55
C SER A 106 14.27 -11.72 -5.75
N ILE A 107 13.41 -10.69 -5.84
CA ILE A 107 11.97 -10.92 -6.01
C ILE A 107 11.69 -11.44 -7.42
N GLN A 108 10.68 -12.30 -7.57
CA GLN A 108 10.23 -12.79 -8.88
C GLN A 108 9.00 -12.03 -9.34
N LEU A 109 8.80 -11.86 -10.65
CA LEU A 109 7.65 -11.12 -11.22
C LEU A 109 6.30 -11.53 -10.60
N LEU A 110 6.13 -12.83 -10.36
CA LEU A 110 4.98 -13.44 -9.72
C LEU A 110 5.45 -14.28 -8.53
N GLU A 111 4.88 -14.03 -7.36
CA GLU A 111 5.15 -14.80 -6.14
C GLU A 111 3.84 -15.33 -5.55
N VAL A 112 3.89 -16.54 -4.97
CA VAL A 112 2.77 -17.11 -4.21
C VAL A 112 3.11 -17.02 -2.73
N ASP A 113 2.25 -16.37 -1.94
CA ASP A 113 2.39 -16.33 -0.49
C ASP A 113 1.97 -17.67 0.14
N ALA A 114 2.39 -17.93 1.38
CA ALA A 114 1.99 -19.12 2.14
C ALA A 114 0.47 -19.26 2.34
N THR A 115 -0.27 -18.15 2.16
CA THR A 115 -1.73 -18.11 2.20
C THR A 115 -2.40 -18.47 0.86
N GLY A 116 -1.63 -18.73 -0.20
CA GLY A 116 -2.12 -18.94 -1.56
C GLY A 116 -2.37 -17.65 -2.35
N LEU A 117 -2.12 -16.47 -1.75
CA LEU A 117 -2.27 -15.17 -2.42
C LEU A 117 -1.20 -14.96 -3.49
N LEU A 118 -1.62 -14.58 -4.70
CA LEU A 118 -0.70 -14.23 -5.79
C LEU A 118 -0.25 -12.77 -5.68
N LYS A 119 1.07 -12.53 -5.64
CA LYS A 119 1.68 -11.19 -5.65
C LYS A 119 2.30 -10.93 -7.01
N LEU A 120 1.80 -9.92 -7.72
CA LEU A 120 2.27 -9.51 -9.04
C LEU A 120 3.03 -8.18 -8.94
N TYR A 121 4.24 -8.12 -9.51
CA TYR A 121 5.10 -6.95 -9.51
C TYR A 121 5.22 -6.34 -10.92
N LEU A 122 4.22 -5.54 -11.33
CA LEU A 122 4.17 -5.00 -12.71
C LEU A 122 5.37 -4.13 -13.10
N LEU A 123 5.98 -3.45 -12.12
CA LEU A 123 7.12 -2.56 -12.34
C LEU A 123 8.45 -3.24 -11.95
N PHE A 124 8.48 -4.57 -11.85
CA PHE A 124 9.62 -5.35 -11.38
C PHE A 124 10.94 -4.96 -12.09
N ALA A 125 10.90 -4.92 -13.41
CA ALA A 125 12.06 -4.64 -14.28
C ALA A 125 12.34 -3.14 -14.46
N TRP A 126 11.48 -2.25 -13.95
CA TRP A 126 11.65 -0.81 -14.13
C TRP A 126 12.68 -0.27 -13.14
N ASN A 127 13.62 0.52 -13.65
CA ASN A 127 14.48 1.33 -12.80
C ASN A 127 13.78 2.64 -12.40
N PHE A 128 14.41 3.45 -11.54
CA PHE A 128 13.80 4.70 -11.08
C PHE A 128 13.62 5.73 -12.21
N ALA A 129 14.59 5.84 -13.12
CA ALA A 129 14.53 6.75 -14.26
C ALA A 129 13.34 6.45 -15.19
N MET A 130 13.01 5.16 -15.42
CA MET A 130 11.83 4.76 -16.19
C MET A 130 10.52 5.20 -15.52
N VAL A 131 10.48 5.14 -14.18
CA VAL A 131 9.31 5.61 -13.41
C VAL A 131 9.16 7.13 -13.55
N GLU A 132 10.24 7.89 -13.37
CA GLU A 132 10.22 9.35 -13.54
C GLU A 132 9.88 9.77 -14.97
N TRP A 133 10.43 9.08 -15.97
CA TRP A 133 10.11 9.30 -17.37
C TRP A 133 8.59 9.13 -17.60
N TYR A 134 8.01 8.05 -17.09
CA TYR A 134 6.58 7.80 -17.27
C TYR A 134 5.70 8.83 -16.56
N ILE A 135 6.10 9.27 -15.36
CA ILE A 135 5.41 10.34 -14.62
C ILE A 135 5.42 11.63 -15.44
N THR A 136 6.59 12.05 -15.91
CA THR A 136 6.76 13.27 -16.70
C THR A 136 5.99 13.21 -18.01
N GLU A 137 6.16 12.14 -18.79
CA GLU A 137 5.53 11.96 -20.11
C GLU A 137 4.00 11.92 -20.03
N ASN A 138 3.45 11.40 -18.93
CA ASN A 138 2.01 11.30 -18.73
C ASN A 138 1.43 12.43 -17.86
N ASN A 139 2.26 13.43 -17.52
CA ASN A 139 1.93 14.56 -16.65
C ASN A 139 1.22 14.13 -15.36
N LEU A 140 1.77 13.11 -14.69
CA LEU A 140 1.16 12.49 -13.50
C LEU A 140 1.44 13.26 -12.22
#